data_AF-A0A957LLQ3-F1
#
_entry.id   AF-A0A957LLQ3-F1
#
_cell.length_a   1.000
_cell.length_b   1.000
_cell.length_c   1.000
_cell.angle_alpha   90.00
_cell.angle_beta   90.00
_cell.angle_gamma   90.00
#
_symmetry.space_group_name_H-M   'P 1'
#
loop_
_entity.id
_entity.type
_entity.pdbx_description
1 polymer ?
#
loop_
_entity_poly.entity_id
_entity_poly.type
_entity_poly.pdbx_seq_one_letter_code
_entity_poly.pdbx_strand_id
1 'polypeptide(L)' 'MKNITVSVDDEVYQRARVKAAEMSTSVSALVRSYLIQVTSEETDWERRKRLERETIAAITAFRAGDRLDRAEAHERDAFS' A
#
# COMPACT_ATOMS: atom_id res chain seq x y z
N MET A 1 14.76 -20.17 17.57
CA MET A 1 14.90 -19.22 16.44
C MET A 1 15.49 -19.96 15.26
N LYS A 2 15.11 -19.64 14.01
CA LYS A 2 15.75 -20.21 12.83
C LYS A 2 16.88 -19.27 12.39
N ASN A 3 18.04 -19.82 12.03
CA ASN A 3 19.17 -19.06 11.53
C ASN A 3 19.13 -19.03 10.00
N ILE A 4 19.44 -17.88 9.42
CA ILE A 4 19.51 -17.69 7.97
C ILE A 4 20.93 -17.21 7.67
N THR A 5 21.60 -17.87 6.73
CA THR A 5 22.89 -17.45 6.20
C THR A 5 22.65 -16.74 4.88
N VAL A 6 23.13 -15.50 4.76
CA VAL A 6 23.03 -14.69 3.54
C VAL A 6 24.43 -14.26 3.14
N SER A 7 24.79 -14.51 1.90
CA SER A 7 26.00 -13.97 1.29
C SER A 7 25.71 -12.58 0.75
N VAL A 8 26.54 -11.61 1.11
CA VAL A 8 26.50 -10.23 0.62
C VAL A 8 27.91 -9.80 0.24
N ASP A 9 28.01 -8.83 -0.66
CA ASP A 9 29.30 -8.24 -1.01
C ASP A 9 29.91 -7.50 0.19
N ASP A 10 31.24 -7.47 0.26
CA ASP A 10 31.99 -6.85 1.37
C ASP A 10 31.63 -5.37 1.56
N GLU A 11 31.38 -4.65 0.46
CA GLU A 11 30.95 -3.24 0.51
C GLU A 11 29.59 -3.10 1.21
N VAL A 12 28.65 -3.98 0.88
CA VAL A 12 27.30 -4.00 1.47
C VAL A 12 27.39 -4.34 2.96
N TYR A 13 28.20 -5.33 3.32
CA TYR A 13 28.43 -5.68 4.73
C TYR A 13 29.01 -4.50 5.51
N GLN A 14 30.02 -3.81 4.96
CA GLN A 14 30.67 -2.69 5.63
C GLN A 14 29.70 -1.52 5.83
N ARG A 15 28.94 -1.16 4.79
CA ARG A 15 27.91 -0.11 4.88
C ARG A 15 26.81 -0.47 5.88
N ALA A 16 26.35 -1.72 5.88
CA ALA A 16 25.36 -2.20 6.83
C ALA A 16 25.88 -2.11 8.27
N ARG A 17 27.16 -2.43 8.51
CA ARG A 17 27.79 -2.33 9.82
C ARG A 17 27.88 -0.90 10.33
N VAL A 18 28.30 0.04 9.48
CA VAL A 18 28.30 1.48 9.80
C VAL A 18 26.88 1.94 10.15
N LYS A 19 25.89 1.55 9.34
CA LYS A 19 24.50 1.95 9.56
C LYS A 19 23.91 1.38 10.85
N ALA A 20 24.24 0.13 11.15
CA ALA A 20 23.82 -0.51 12.39
C ALA A 20 24.43 0.20 13.62
N ALA A 21 25.71 0.59 13.55
CA ALA A 21 26.37 1.35 14.61
C ALA A 21 25.74 2.74 14.82
N GLU A 22 25.43 3.48 13.75
CA GLU A 22 24.70 4.76 13.84
C GLU A 22 23.37 4.62 14.56
N MET A 23 22.66 3.51 14.31
CA MET A 23 21.35 3.23 14.89
C MET A 23 21.43 2.49 16.24
N SER A 24 22.63 2.36 16.84
CA SER A 24 22.87 1.62 18.08
C SER A 24 22.27 0.20 18.07
N THR A 25 22.36 -0.47 16.92
CA THR A 25 21.79 -1.81 16.68
C THR A 25 22.82 -2.74 16.03
N SER A 26 22.45 -4.00 15.84
CA SER A 26 23.29 -4.97 15.12
C SER A 26 22.81 -5.16 13.68
N VAL A 27 23.71 -5.63 12.80
CA VAL A 27 23.36 -5.98 11.41
C VAL A 27 22.25 -7.03 11.39
N SER A 28 22.30 -8.04 12.26
CA SER A 28 21.25 -9.06 12.37
C SER A 28 19.89 -8.49 12.80
N ALA A 29 19.89 -7.50 13.70
CA ALA A 29 18.66 -6.80 14.10
C ALA A 29 18.11 -5.94 12.95
N LEU A 30 18.98 -5.27 12.18
CA LEU A 30 18.58 -4.51 10.99
C LEU A 30 17.95 -5.42 9.93
N VAL A 31 18.58 -6.57 9.65
CA VAL A 31 18.05 -7.58 8.71
C VAL A 31 16.70 -8.10 9.19
N ARG A 32 16.56 -8.40 10.49
CA ARG A 32 15.28 -8.83 11.07
C ARG A 32 14.19 -7.77 10.88
N SER A 33 14.47 -6.52 11.19
CA SER A 33 13.51 -5.42 11.03
C SER A 33 13.11 -5.24 9.57
N TYR A 34 14.06 -5.32 8.65
CA TYR A 34 13.79 -5.23 7.22
C TYR A 34 12.89 -6.38 6.73
N LEU A 35 13.19 -7.63 7.12
CA LEU A 35 12.35 -8.78 6.76
C LEU A 35 10.92 -8.65 7.30
N ILE A 36 10.76 -8.16 8.53
CA ILE A 36 9.43 -7.87 9.09
C ILE A 36 8.72 -6.81 8.25
N GLN A 37 9.40 -5.72 7.92
CA GLN A 37 8.82 -4.65 7.11
C GLN A 37 8.36 -5.15 5.75
N VAL A 38 9.20 -5.91 5.03
CA VAL A 38 8.86 -6.48 3.72
C VAL A 38 7.62 -7.38 3.82
N THR A 39 7.53 -8.24 4.83
CA THR A 39 6.34 -9.08 5.02
C THR A 39 5.09 -8.29 5.41
N SER A 40 5.25 -7.21 6.18
CA SER A 40 4.13 -6.34 6.57
C SER A 40 3.62 -5.50 5.40
N GLU A 41 4.52 -4.95 4.57
CA GLU A 41 4.15 -4.16 3.39
C GLU A 41 3.36 -4.98 2.37
N GLU A 42 3.69 -6.26 2.20
CA GLU A 42 2.93 -7.19 1.36
C GLU A 42 1.50 -7.36 1.90
N THR A 43 1.34 -7.57 3.22
CA THR A 43 0.00 -7.65 3.84
C THR A 43 -0.79 -6.35 3.76
N ASP A 44 -0.14 -5.20 3.90
CA ASP A 44 -0.79 -3.89 3.79
C ASP A 44 -1.18 -3.60 2.34
N TRP A 45 -0.35 -4.00 1.37
CA TRP A 45 -0.65 -3.88 -0.06
C TRP A 45 -1.87 -4.74 -0.43
N GLU A 46 -1.91 -5.99 0.00
CA GLU A 46 -3.06 -6.87 -0.18
C GLU A 46 -4.32 -6.33 0.52
N ARG A 47 -4.17 -5.81 1.74
CA ARG A 47 -5.26 -5.16 2.48
C ARG A 47 -5.79 -3.94 1.74
N ARG A 48 -4.90 -3.07 1.23
CA ARG A 48 -5.25 -1.89 0.44
C ARG A 48 -6.00 -2.28 -0.83
N LYS A 49 -5.53 -3.28 -1.59
CA LYS A 49 -6.23 -3.81 -2.77
C LYS A 49 -7.62 -4.37 -2.45
N ARG A 50 -7.82 -4.98 -1.28
CA ARG A 50 -9.14 -5.43 -0.84
C ARG A 50 -10.04 -4.24 -0.53
N LEU A 51 -9.57 -3.27 0.26
CA LEU A 51 -10.34 -2.07 0.61
C LEU A 51 -10.73 -1.26 -0.62
N GLU A 52 -9.84 -1.15 -1.61
CA GLU A 52 -10.11 -0.52 -2.90
C GLU A 52 -11.26 -1.23 -3.63
N ARG A 53 -11.19 -2.57 -3.76
CA ARG A 53 -12.27 -3.35 -4.38
C ARG A 53 -13.60 -3.20 -3.65
N GLU A 54 -13.60 -3.23 -2.32
CA GLU A 54 -14.80 -3.02 -1.50
C GLU A 54 -15.37 -1.61 -1.68
N THR A 55 -14.51 -0.59 -1.74
CA THR A 55 -14.92 0.81 -1.94
C THR A 55 -15.50 1.02 -3.33
N ILE A 56 -14.86 0.49 -4.38
CA ILE A 56 -15.38 0.54 -5.76
C ILE A 56 -16.71 -0.22 -5.86
N ALA A 57 -16.82 -1.38 -5.22
CA ALA A 57 -18.07 -2.13 -5.17
C ALA A 57 -19.17 -1.37 -4.42
N ALA A 58 -18.84 -0.58 -3.39
CA ALA A 58 -19.80 0.28 -2.70
C ALA A 58 -20.28 1.46 -3.56
N ILE A 59 -19.53 1.85 -4.60
CA ILE A 59 -19.86 2.97 -5.51
C ILE A 59 -20.89 2.55 -6.58
N THR A 60 -21.35 1.30 -6.63
CA THR A 60 -22.34 0.84 -7.63
C THR A 60 -23.74 1.45 -7.51
N ALA A 61 -24.00 2.33 -6.53
CA ALA A 61 -25.24 3.09 -6.41
C ALA A 61 -25.15 4.54 -6.91
N PHE A 62 -24.10 4.95 -7.64
CA PHE A 62 -24.16 6.20 -8.39
C PHE A 62 -24.81 5.96 -9.76
N ARG A 63 -26.15 5.89 -9.77
CA ARG A 63 -26.93 5.94 -11.01
C ARG A 63 -27.21 7.40 -11.34
N ALA A 64 -26.67 7.89 -12.45
CA ALA A 64 -26.98 9.21 -12.99
C ALA A 64 -28.50 9.43 -13.26
N GLY A 65 -29.30 8.36 -13.27
CA GLY A 65 -30.75 8.40 -13.39
C GLY A 65 -31.53 8.66 -12.10
N ASP A 66 -30.90 8.57 -10.91
CA ASP A 66 -31.60 8.79 -9.63
C ASP A 66 -31.69 10.27 -9.23
N ARG A 67 -31.25 11.20 -10.09
CA ARG A 67 -31.15 12.63 -9.78
C ARG A 67 -31.81 13.57 -10.79
N LEU A 68 -32.54 13.04 -11.75
CA LEU A 68 -33.34 13.84 -12.67
C LEU A 68 -34.72 13.21 -12.75
N ASP A 69 -35.69 13.82 -12.08
CA ASP A 69 -37.08 13.60 -12.45
C ASP A 69 -37.27 14.10 -13.89
N ARG A 70 -38.14 13.46 -14.67
CA ARG A 70 -38.33 13.72 -16.11
C ARG A 70 -38.63 15.21 -16.38
N ALA A 71 -39.16 15.93 -15.40
CA ALA A 71 -39.39 17.37 -15.44
C ALA A 71 -38.08 18.21 -15.49
N GLU A 72 -37.03 17.83 -14.75
CA GLU A 72 -35.75 18.57 -14.70
C GLU A 72 -34.92 18.40 -15.99
N ALA A 73 -35.12 17.29 -16.70
CA ALA A 73 -34.49 17.08 -18.01
C ALA A 73 -35.08 17.98 -19.11
N HIS A 74 -36.37 18.36 -19.00
CA HIS A 74 -37.06 19.18 -20.00
C HIS A 74 -36.77 20.68 -19.91
N GLU A 75 -36.26 21.20 -18.78
CA GLU A 75 -35.87 22.62 -18.68
C GLU A 75 -34.61 22.96 -19.49
N ARG A 76 -33.75 21.98 -19.76
CA ARG A 76 -32.50 22.21 -20.50
C ARG A 76 -32.67 22.32 -22.02
N ASP A 77 -33.75 21.80 -22.58
CA ASP A 77 -34.06 21.91 -24.01
C ASP A 77 -34.89 23.15 -24.35
N ALA A 78 -35.42 23.88 -23.36
CA ALA A 78 -36.21 25.09 -23.58
C ALA A 78 -35.38 26.36 -23.88
N PHE A 79 -34.05 26.25 -23.87
CA PHE A 79 -33.12 27.37 -24.11
C PHE A 79 -32.10 27.14 -25.25
N SER A 80 -32.40 26.26 -26.23
CA SER A 80 -31.64 26.19 -27.48
C SER A 80 -32.37 26.81 -28.66
#